data_AF-A0A2I0ULC1-F1
#
_entry.id   AF-A0A2I0ULC1-F1
#
_cell.length_a   1.000
_cell.length_b   1.000
_cell.length_c   1.000
_cell.angle_alpha   90.00
_cell.angle_beta   90.00
_cell.angle_gamma   90.00
#
_symmetry.space_group_name_H-M   'P 1'
#
loop_
_entity.id
_entity.type
_entity.pdbx_description
1 polymer ?
#
loop_
_entity_poly.entity_id
_entity_poly.type
_entity_poly.pdbx_seq_one_letter_code
_entity_poly.pdbx_strand_id
1 'polypeptide(L)'
;MGSIAQLKCIYTNACSMGNKQEELEAVVQQENYDIVTITETWWDDTHNWSAALDGYKLFRRDRPGRRGGGVALYVRECFDCLELNDGVYG
;
A
#
# COMPACT_ATOMS: atom_id res chain seq x y z
N MET A 1 -19.03 -23.80 15.57
CA MET A 1 -19.02 -22.33 15.47
C MET A 1 -18.06 -21.98 14.36
N GLY A 2 -18.54 -21.46 13.24
CA GLY A 2 -17.66 -21.04 12.15
C GLY A 2 -16.84 -19.84 12.61
N SER A 3 -15.53 -19.85 12.31
CA SER A 3 -14.68 -18.67 12.50
C SER A 3 -15.24 -17.54 11.64
N ILE A 4 -15.45 -16.36 12.22
CA ILE A 4 -15.76 -15.15 11.45
C ILE A 4 -14.46 -14.74 10.77
N ALA A 5 -14.46 -14.67 9.44
CA ALA A 5 -13.33 -14.13 8.70
C ALA A 5 -13.21 -12.63 9.02
N GLN A 6 -12.09 -12.22 9.60
CA GLN A 6 -11.79 -10.83 9.93
C GLN A 6 -10.49 -10.43 9.23
N LEU A 7 -10.47 -9.23 8.66
CA LEU A 7 -9.27 -8.60 8.12
C LEU A 7 -8.71 -7.61 9.13
N LYS A 8 -7.40 -7.67 9.38
CA LYS A 8 -6.64 -6.69 10.16
C LYS A 8 -6.10 -5.64 9.20
N CYS A 9 -6.58 -4.41 9.31
CA CYS A 9 -6.18 -3.33 8.41
C CYS A 9 -5.50 -2.19 9.18
N ILE A 10 -4.58 -1.48 8.52
CA ILE A 10 -4.03 -0.22 9.01
C ILE A 10 -4.14 0.87 7.92
N TYR A 11 -4.33 2.10 8.37
CA TYR A 11 -4.32 3.30 7.55
C TYR A 11 -3.36 4.32 8.14
N THR A 12 -2.55 4.95 7.29
CA THR A 12 -1.71 6.08 7.71
C THR A 12 -1.59 7.13 6.62
N ASN A 13 -1.49 8.39 7.05
CA ASN A 13 -1.07 9.48 6.18
C ASN A 13 0.42 9.72 6.41
N ALA A 14 1.24 9.36 5.42
CA ALA A 14 2.68 9.36 5.57
C ALA A 14 3.30 10.76 5.47
N CYS A 15 2.70 11.70 4.72
CA CYS A 15 3.32 12.99 4.41
C CYS A 15 4.78 12.85 3.92
N SER A 16 5.01 11.97 2.93
CA SER A 16 6.30 11.44 2.43
C SER A 16 6.70 10.09 3.05
N MET A 17 6.88 9.09 2.17
CA MET A 17 7.33 7.74 2.51
C MET A 17 8.84 7.52 2.36
N GLY A 18 9.61 8.52 1.90
CA GLY A 18 11.02 8.32 1.52
C GLY A 18 11.92 7.70 2.59
N ASN A 19 11.74 8.05 3.86
CA ASN A 19 12.55 7.55 4.98
C ASN A 19 11.77 6.68 5.98
N LYS A 20 10.54 6.27 5.63
CA LYS A 20 9.62 5.56 6.55
C LYS A 20 9.34 4.13 6.12
N GLN A 21 9.89 3.69 4.98
CA GLN A 21 9.60 2.37 4.45
C GLN A 21 10.06 1.25 5.41
N GLU A 22 11.27 1.32 5.96
CA GLU A 22 11.79 0.30 6.88
C GLU A 22 10.95 0.22 8.16
N GLU A 23 10.53 1.37 8.71
CA GLU A 23 9.64 1.43 9.88
C GLU A 23 8.27 0.82 9.56
N LEU A 24 7.71 1.17 8.40
CA LEU A 24 6.45 0.59 7.94
C LEU A 24 6.57 -0.94 7.83
N GLU A 25 7.63 -1.44 7.20
CA GLU A 25 7.85 -2.87 7.03
C GLU A 25 7.94 -3.58 8.38
N ALA A 26 8.71 -3.04 9.32
CA ALA A 26 8.82 -3.59 10.67
C ALA A 26 7.46 -3.65 11.38
N VAL A 27 6.66 -2.58 11.32
CA VAL A 27 5.32 -2.52 11.92
C VAL A 27 4.38 -3.51 11.25
N VAL A 28 4.40 -3.60 9.93
CA VAL A 28 3.51 -4.49 9.17
C VAL A 28 3.81 -5.96 9.44
N GLN A 29 5.09 -6.32 9.51
CA GLN A 29 5.52 -7.68 9.85
C GLN A 29 5.22 -8.02 11.32
N GLN A 30 5.49 -7.09 12.25
CA GLN A 30 5.25 -7.29 13.68
C GLN A 30 3.77 -7.48 13.99
N GLU A 31 2.92 -6.65 13.40
CA GLU A 31 1.49 -6.66 13.67
C GLU A 31 0.71 -7.61 12.76
N ASN A 32 1.32 -8.14 11.70
CA ASN A 32 0.70 -9.05 10.74
C ASN A 32 -0.62 -8.48 10.17
N TYR A 33 -0.56 -7.28 9.61
CA TYR A 33 -1.72 -6.67 8.93
C TYR A 33 -2.05 -7.40 7.64
N ASP A 34 -3.33 -7.59 7.33
CA ASP A 34 -3.77 -8.14 6.05
C ASP A 34 -3.75 -7.08 4.93
N ILE A 35 -4.06 -5.83 5.29
CA ILE A 35 -4.16 -4.69 4.38
C ILE A 35 -3.52 -3.44 5.01
N VAL A 36 -2.68 -2.74 4.25
CA VAL A 36 -2.01 -1.51 4.66
C VAL A 36 -2.34 -0.42 3.66
N THR A 37 -2.99 0.66 4.12
CA THR A 37 -3.36 1.80 3.28
C THR A 37 -2.52 3.02 3.64
N ILE A 38 -1.93 3.66 2.65
CA ILE A 38 -1.08 4.83 2.83
C ILE A 38 -1.53 5.94 1.90
N THR A 39 -1.74 7.14 2.45
CA THR A 39 -1.97 8.37 1.68
C THR A 39 -0.79 9.30 1.83
N GLU A 40 -0.64 10.23 0.88
CA GLU A 40 0.48 11.19 0.87
C GLU A 40 1.83 10.47 0.85
N THR A 41 1.97 9.46 -0.02
CA THR A 41 3.23 8.71 -0.21
C THR A 41 4.34 9.60 -0.76
N TRP A 42 3.96 10.54 -1.63
CA TRP A 42 4.85 11.45 -2.35
C TRP A 42 5.89 10.70 -3.22
N TRP A 43 5.53 9.49 -3.67
CA TRP A 43 6.35 8.71 -4.58
C TRP A 43 6.26 9.17 -6.03
N ASP A 44 7.28 8.78 -6.77
CA ASP A 44 7.39 8.87 -8.22
C ASP A 44 8.07 7.60 -8.78
N ASP A 45 8.40 7.59 -10.07
CA ASP A 45 9.02 6.45 -10.76
C ASP A 45 10.39 6.03 -10.16
N THR A 46 11.06 6.91 -9.43
CA THR A 46 12.36 6.60 -8.81
C THR A 46 12.24 5.73 -7.56
N HIS A 47 11.02 5.60 -7.01
CA HIS A 47 10.74 4.86 -5.77
C HIS A 47 10.32 3.40 -6.01
N ASN A 48 10.37 2.91 -7.26
CA ASN A 48 9.94 1.55 -7.60
C ASN A 48 10.69 0.45 -6.82
N TRP A 49 11.99 0.63 -6.57
CA TRP A 49 12.81 -0.37 -5.89
C TRP A 49 12.63 -0.37 -4.37
N SER A 50 12.23 0.76 -3.78
CA SER A 50 12.08 0.92 -2.34
C SER A 50 10.64 0.73 -1.86
N ALA A 51 9.65 0.76 -2.75
CA ALA A 51 8.24 0.58 -2.38
C ALA A 51 7.82 -0.90 -2.21
N ALA A 52 8.70 -1.87 -2.46
CA ALA A 52 8.36 -3.28 -2.26
C ALA A 52 8.18 -3.59 -0.76
N LEU A 53 7.30 -4.56 -0.48
CA LEU A 53 7.06 -5.10 0.86
C LEU A 53 6.89 -6.61 0.74
N ASP A 54 7.78 -7.38 1.36
CA ASP A 54 7.81 -8.84 1.18
C ASP A 54 6.52 -9.52 1.66
N GLY A 55 5.96 -10.42 0.84
CA GLY A 55 4.69 -11.08 1.11
C GLY A 55 3.44 -10.22 0.87
N TYR A 56 3.56 -9.05 0.24
CA TYR A 56 2.43 -8.17 -0.10
C TYR A 56 2.41 -7.76 -1.58
N LYS A 57 1.21 -7.74 -2.14
CA LYS A 57 0.89 -7.12 -3.43
C LYS A 57 0.74 -5.61 -3.23
N LEU A 58 1.52 -4.81 -3.97
CA LEU A 58 1.42 -3.36 -3.97
C LEU A 58 0.52 -2.87 -5.10
N PHE A 59 -0.47 -2.05 -4.75
CA PHE A 59 -1.25 -1.21 -5.66
C PHE A 59 -0.96 0.24 -5.32
N ARG A 60 -0.61 1.07 -6.29
CA ARG A 60 -0.32 2.49 -6.03
C ARG A 60 -0.79 3.39 -7.15
N ARG A 61 -1.07 4.64 -6.79
CA ARG A 61 -1.39 5.70 -7.73
C ARG A 61 -0.62 6.95 -7.34
N ASP A 62 0.49 7.18 -8.04
CA ASP A 62 1.38 8.31 -7.80
C ASP A 62 0.83 9.59 -8.45
N ARG A 63 1.31 10.75 -7.98
CA ARG A 63 0.91 12.06 -8.50
C ARG A 63 2.12 12.77 -9.13
N PRO A 64 2.41 12.55 -10.42
CA PRO A 64 3.59 13.11 -11.06
C PRO A 64 3.52 14.64 -11.15
N GLY A 65 4.69 15.28 -11.14
CA GLY A 65 4.84 16.72 -11.42
C GLY A 65 4.34 17.67 -10.32
N ARG A 66 4.01 17.17 -9.12
CA ARG A 66 3.64 17.99 -7.97
C ARG A 66 4.28 17.44 -6.70
N ARG A 67 4.63 18.35 -5.78
CA ARG A 67 4.93 17.95 -4.40
C ARG A 67 3.62 17.58 -3.71
N GLY A 68 3.58 16.38 -3.14
CA GLY A 68 2.45 15.93 -2.35
C GLY A 68 1.40 15.11 -3.10
N GLY A 69 0.65 14.32 -2.36
CA GLY A 69 -0.32 13.34 -2.86
C GLY A 69 0.27 11.95 -3.07
N GLY A 70 -0.44 11.15 -3.85
CA GLY A 70 -0.13 9.74 -4.05
C GLY A 70 -0.78 8.85 -2.99
N VAL A 71 -1.15 7.64 -3.40
CA VAL A 71 -1.74 6.62 -2.53
C VAL A 71 -1.12 5.26 -2.81
N ALA A 72 -1.04 4.43 -1.79
CA ALA A 72 -0.60 3.05 -1.88
C ALA A 72 -1.48 2.14 -1.02
N LEU A 73 -1.66 0.92 -1.49
CA LEU A 73 -2.37 -0.16 -0.84
C LEU A 73 -1.52 -1.41 -0.94
N TYR A 74 -1.09 -1.95 0.20
CA TYR A 74 -0.48 -3.27 0.27
C TYR A 74 -1.52 -4.28 0.74
N VAL A 75 -1.60 -5.42 0.04
CA VAL A 75 -2.49 -6.52 0.42
C VAL A 75 -1.68 -7.81 0.51
N ARG A 76 -1.83 -8.55 1.61
CA ARG A 76 -1.08 -9.80 1.81
C ARG A 76 -1.31 -10.77 0.64
N GLU A 77 -0.25 -11.42 0.17
CA GLU A 77 -0.29 -12.22 -1.07
C GLU A 77 -1.31 -13.36 -1.07
N CYS A 78 -1.65 -13.87 0.12
CA CYS A 78 -2.66 -14.92 0.29
C CYS A 78 -4.09 -14.51 -0.09
N PHE A 79 -4.33 -13.22 -0.32
CA PHE A 79 -5.63 -12.72 -0.77
C PHE A 79 -5.65 -12.51 -2.28
N ASP A 80 -6.71 -12.98 -2.92
CA ASP A 80 -7.00 -12.65 -4.31
C ASP A 80 -7.51 -11.21 -4.42
N CYS A 81 -6.83 -10.42 -5.25
CA CYS A 81 -7.08 -8.98 -5.39
C CYS A 81 -7.12 -8.63 -6.88
N LEU A 82 -8.07 -7.76 -7.25
CA LEU A 82 -8.19 -7.23 -8.61
C LEU A 82 -8.28 -5.70 -8.54
N GLU A 83 -7.42 -5.02 -9.30
CA GLU A 83 -7.56 -3.58 -9.49
C GLU A 83 -8.67 -3.31 -10.51
N LEU A 84 -9.73 -2.67 -10.06
CA LEU A 84 -10.82 -2.22 -10.93
C LEU A 84 -10.44 -0.86 -11.50
N ASN A 85 -10.06 -0.85 -12.78
CA ASN A 85 -9.98 0.38 -13.55
C ASN A 85 -11.39 0.74 -14.02
N ASP A 86 -11.89 1.92 -13.67
CA ASP A 86 -13.11 2.47 -14.28
C ASP A 86 -12.84 2.64 -15.77
N GLY A 87 -13.27 1.65 -16.55
CA GLY A 87 -12.81 1.41 -17.91
C GLY A 87 -12.91 2.63 -18.82
N VAL A 88 -11.84 2.83 -19.59
CA VAL A 88 -11.97 3.36 -20.94
C VAL A 88 -12.78 2.35 -21.73
N TYR A 89 -14.09 2.58 -21.82
CA TYR A 89 -14.79 2.39 -23.08
C TYR A 89 -14.51 3.64 -23.91
N GLY A 90 -13.57 3.51 -24.85
CA GLY A 90 -13.08 4.57 -25.75
C GLY A 90 -11.91 4.06 -26.57
#